data_AF-A0A951K8S4-F1
#
_entry.id   AF-A0A951K8S4-F1
#
_cell.length_a   1.000
_cell.length_b   1.000
_cell.length_c   1.000
_cell.angle_alpha   90.00
_cell.angle_beta   90.00
_cell.angle_gamma   90.00
#
_symmetry.space_group_name_H-M   'P 1'
#
loop_
_entity.id
_entity.type
_entity.pdbx_description
1 polymer ?
#
loop_
_entity_poly.entity_id
_entity_poly.type
_entity_poly.pdbx_seq_one_letter_code
_entity_poly.pdbx_strand_id
1 'polypeptide(L)'
;MAVSQNNGSEQLGAVSFANSCGSEQAAFNRGVALLHDFWYEEAERQFEHIAAANTSCAMAHWGLAMSLFHQIWNRPSDDTMRQGWSEIEKAQAPPAGTQRERDYIAALAAFYRPGSEGFQPRVDTYSAAMASIHQRYPDDVDAAAFYALSLLANRPPNDDSVSHERQALAILTPLFVRYPDHPGLAHYLIHACDNPELASQGLHAAQRYGVIAPSAAHSSHMPGHIFARLGMWQEDINANLASVAAAQNALIDHPGAIFDQLHAEDFLIYAYLQSGQEARAKEVVDETMASFDKRHRMHDMGHMDMRDMVTYTRVKFPVFYGLETRDWMSVAALEPVPGASPEVLTLTYWAHVIADGHLRKAKQAQSDLAEYQSLIDQIRKSKPYFVDSTGAKIEHDEVVAWAAFAEGEQDKALTHIRSSADLQDKVGQAEVDIPAREMLADMLMECNRPKESLSEYQTALRRSPNRFNGLYNSGRAAEAIGDKQEAAKYYSALMKITGGGQQSTRAEFAHVRAFLAGTQIPSP
;
A
#
# COMPACT_ATOMS: atom_id res chain seq x y z
N MET A 1 -10.88 39.50 -3.94
CA MET A 1 -11.43 39.05 -2.64
C MET A 1 -12.88 38.68 -2.85
N ALA A 2 -13.18 37.39 -2.80
CA ALA A 2 -14.51 36.87 -2.54
C ALA A 2 -14.31 35.79 -1.49
N VAL A 3 -14.92 36.00 -0.32
CA VAL A 3 -14.87 35.12 0.83
C VAL A 3 -15.95 34.06 0.68
N SER A 4 -15.55 32.80 0.85
CA SER A 4 -16.28 31.66 1.41
C SER A 4 -17.81 31.66 1.36
N GLN A 5 -18.35 30.74 0.55
CA GLN A 5 -19.36 29.79 1.02
C GLN A 5 -18.98 28.40 0.48
N ASN A 6 -18.40 27.57 1.35
CA ASN A 6 -18.13 26.16 1.09
C ASN A 6 -19.32 25.37 1.66
N ASN A 7 -20.26 24.97 0.80
CA ASN A 7 -21.30 23.98 1.10
C ASN A 7 -21.11 22.81 0.14
N GLY A 8 -20.72 21.65 0.70
CA GLY A 8 -20.15 20.51 -0.01
C GLY A 8 -21.11 19.80 -0.94
N SER A 9 -20.77 19.79 -2.23
CA SER A 9 -21.20 18.77 -3.19
C SER A 9 -20.11 17.71 -3.32
N GLU A 10 -20.51 16.45 -3.41
CA GLU A 10 -19.62 15.33 -3.70
C GLU A 10 -18.86 15.55 -5.03
N GLN A 11 -17.58 15.16 -5.05
CA GLN A 11 -16.69 15.26 -6.20
C GLN A 11 -15.89 13.95 -6.37
N LEU A 12 -16.18 13.24 -7.46
CA LEU A 12 -15.64 11.91 -7.80
C LEU A 12 -14.95 11.89 -9.19
N GLY A 13 -14.63 13.06 -9.74
CA GLY A 13 -14.16 13.20 -11.13
C GLY A 13 -15.26 13.08 -12.18
N ALA A 14 -14.86 12.97 -13.45
CA ALA A 14 -15.74 12.99 -14.61
C ALA A 14 -15.79 11.63 -15.32
N VAL A 15 -16.97 11.00 -15.31
CA VAL A 15 -17.25 9.73 -15.99
C VAL A 15 -18.44 9.90 -16.94
N SER A 16 -18.37 9.26 -18.12
CA SER A 16 -19.44 9.26 -19.12
C SER A 16 -19.63 7.87 -19.70
N PHE A 17 -20.19 6.97 -18.90
CA PHE A 17 -20.37 5.57 -19.27
C PHE A 17 -21.70 5.37 -20.02
N ALA A 18 -21.63 5.10 -21.33
CA ALA A 18 -22.82 4.88 -22.15
C ALA A 18 -23.58 3.61 -21.74
N ASN A 19 -24.88 3.74 -21.42
CA ASN A 19 -25.74 2.60 -21.06
C ASN A 19 -27.17 2.78 -21.57
N SER A 20 -27.97 1.72 -21.51
CA SER A 20 -29.36 1.67 -21.93
C SER A 20 -30.36 1.84 -20.79
N CYS A 21 -29.94 2.32 -19.61
CA CYS A 21 -30.78 2.41 -18.41
C CYS A 21 -31.68 3.66 -18.35
N GLY A 22 -31.75 4.41 -19.45
CA GLY A 22 -32.72 5.50 -19.62
C GLY A 22 -32.43 6.71 -18.74
N SER A 23 -33.38 7.09 -17.87
CA SER A 23 -33.27 8.26 -16.99
C SER A 23 -32.15 8.18 -15.95
N GLU A 24 -31.64 6.97 -15.69
CA GLU A 24 -30.65 6.73 -14.63
C GLU A 24 -29.20 7.05 -15.04
N GLN A 25 -28.97 7.66 -16.21
CA GLN A 25 -27.62 7.90 -16.75
C GLN A 25 -26.69 8.66 -15.78
N ALA A 26 -27.19 9.68 -15.07
CA ALA A 26 -26.38 10.45 -14.12
C ALA A 26 -26.02 9.63 -12.88
N ALA A 27 -27.00 8.91 -12.32
CA ALA A 27 -26.81 7.98 -11.20
C ALA A 27 -25.84 6.85 -11.57
N PHE A 28 -25.93 6.34 -12.80
CA PHE A 28 -25.04 5.32 -13.33
C PHE A 28 -23.60 5.83 -13.46
N ASN A 29 -23.40 7.03 -14.00
CA ASN A 29 -22.07 7.65 -14.08
C ASN A 29 -21.46 7.86 -12.71
N ARG A 30 -22.26 8.25 -11.70
CA ARG A 30 -21.82 8.31 -10.30
C ARG A 30 -21.36 6.94 -9.81
N GLY A 31 -22.17 5.89 -10.04
CA GLY A 31 -21.81 4.51 -9.67
C GLY A 31 -20.49 4.04 -10.28
N VAL A 32 -20.24 4.35 -11.55
CA VAL A 32 -18.97 4.02 -12.22
C VAL A 32 -17.81 4.87 -11.70
N ALA A 33 -18.03 6.14 -11.36
CA ALA A 33 -17.00 6.95 -10.69
C ALA A 33 -16.61 6.34 -9.33
N LEU A 34 -17.58 5.92 -8.52
CA LEU A 34 -17.34 5.23 -7.25
C LEU A 34 -16.58 3.90 -7.44
N LEU A 35 -16.89 3.12 -8.47
CA LEU A 35 -16.10 1.94 -8.84
C LEU A 35 -14.67 2.30 -9.22
N HIS A 36 -14.46 3.41 -9.92
CA HIS A 36 -13.11 3.87 -10.26
C HIS A 36 -12.35 4.37 -9.06
N ASP A 37 -13.01 5.00 -8.09
CA ASP A 37 -12.42 5.49 -6.84
C ASP A 37 -12.25 4.39 -5.78
N PHE A 38 -12.66 3.16 -6.10
CA PHE A 38 -12.72 2.01 -5.19
C PHE A 38 -13.56 2.24 -3.92
N TRP A 39 -14.56 3.11 -4.01
CA TRP A 39 -15.55 3.28 -2.95
C TRP A 39 -16.68 2.25 -3.12
N TYR A 40 -16.31 0.96 -3.09
CA TYR A 40 -17.16 -0.14 -3.52
C TYR A 40 -18.49 -0.26 -2.77
N GLU A 41 -18.49 -0.01 -1.47
CA GLU A 41 -19.71 -0.07 -0.63
C GLU A 41 -20.75 0.99 -1.05
N GLU A 42 -20.27 2.19 -1.42
CA GLU A 42 -21.12 3.27 -1.91
C GLU A 42 -21.52 3.05 -3.37
N ALA A 43 -20.64 2.44 -4.17
CA ALA A 43 -20.96 1.97 -5.51
C ALA A 43 -22.09 0.93 -5.49
N GLU A 44 -22.00 -0.06 -4.59
CA GLU A 44 -23.01 -1.10 -4.42
C GLU A 44 -24.38 -0.47 -4.11
N ARG A 45 -24.47 0.38 -3.08
CA ARG A 45 -25.71 1.11 -2.74
C ARG A 45 -26.26 1.93 -3.92
N GLN A 46 -25.38 2.60 -4.65
CA GLN A 46 -25.75 3.37 -5.83
C GLN A 46 -26.38 2.48 -6.91
N PHE A 47 -25.83 1.29 -7.16
CA PHE A 47 -26.38 0.36 -8.14
C PHE A 47 -27.63 -0.39 -7.62
N GLU A 48 -27.75 -0.64 -6.31
CA GLU A 48 -28.98 -1.16 -5.69
C GLU A 48 -30.14 -0.19 -5.93
N HIS A 49 -29.91 1.10 -5.72
CA HIS A 49 -30.90 2.15 -5.98
C HIS A 49 -31.32 2.19 -7.45
N ILE A 50 -30.36 2.07 -8.40
CA ILE A 50 -30.67 2.04 -9.83
C ILE A 50 -31.48 0.77 -10.18
N ALA A 51 -31.08 -0.39 -9.66
CA ALA A 51 -31.78 -1.66 -9.91
C ALA A 51 -33.23 -1.63 -9.37
N ALA A 52 -33.44 -1.00 -8.21
CA ALA A 52 -34.76 -0.80 -7.63
C ALA A 52 -35.63 0.19 -8.42
N ALA A 53 -35.03 1.28 -8.93
CA ALA A 53 -35.74 2.30 -9.70
C ALA A 53 -36.06 1.87 -11.13
N ASN A 54 -35.17 1.10 -11.76
CA ASN A 54 -35.32 0.61 -13.12
C ASN A 54 -34.97 -0.89 -13.20
N THR A 55 -35.98 -1.73 -13.03
CA THR A 55 -35.85 -3.20 -13.09
C THR A 55 -35.46 -3.75 -14.46
N SER A 56 -35.47 -2.93 -15.51
CA SER A 56 -35.00 -3.29 -16.85
C SER A 56 -33.53 -2.94 -17.09
N CYS A 57 -32.86 -2.24 -16.16
CA CYS A 57 -31.47 -1.86 -16.28
C CYS A 57 -30.55 -3.05 -15.98
N ALA A 58 -30.23 -3.84 -17.02
CA ALA A 58 -29.26 -4.93 -16.93
C ALA A 58 -27.90 -4.49 -16.35
N MET A 59 -27.47 -3.27 -16.67
CA MET A 59 -26.19 -2.75 -16.23
C MET A 59 -26.15 -2.36 -14.74
N ALA A 60 -27.30 -2.18 -14.07
CA ALA A 60 -27.31 -1.99 -12.62
C ALA A 60 -26.82 -3.25 -11.91
N HIS A 61 -27.28 -4.43 -12.37
CA HIS A 61 -26.80 -5.72 -11.87
C HIS A 61 -25.33 -5.98 -12.24
N TRP A 62 -24.86 -5.53 -13.40
CA TRP A 62 -23.43 -5.52 -13.71
C TRP A 62 -22.64 -4.63 -12.72
N GLY A 63 -23.15 -3.45 -12.38
CA GLY A 63 -22.53 -2.55 -11.42
C GLY A 63 -22.47 -3.13 -10.00
N LEU A 64 -23.54 -3.80 -9.56
CA LEU A 64 -23.54 -4.58 -8.31
C LEU A 64 -22.47 -5.67 -8.33
N ALA A 65 -22.40 -6.46 -9.41
CA ALA A 65 -21.38 -7.50 -9.54
C ALA A 65 -19.95 -6.94 -9.60
N MET A 66 -19.72 -5.80 -10.28
CA MET A 66 -18.43 -5.10 -10.27
C MET A 66 -18.06 -4.62 -8.86
N SER A 67 -19.04 -4.17 -8.08
CA SER A 67 -18.82 -3.68 -6.71
C SER A 67 -18.35 -4.79 -5.77
N LEU A 68 -18.58 -6.05 -6.12
CA LEU A 68 -18.14 -7.23 -5.35
C LEU A 68 -16.77 -7.78 -5.81
N PHE A 69 -16.20 -7.27 -6.91
CA PHE A 69 -14.93 -7.74 -7.46
C PHE A 69 -13.81 -6.70 -7.26
N HIS A 70 -13.19 -6.71 -6.08
CA HIS A 70 -12.07 -5.82 -5.77
C HIS A 70 -10.76 -6.35 -6.35
N GLN A 71 -10.58 -6.20 -7.68
CA GLN A 71 -9.65 -6.97 -8.51
C GLN A 71 -8.20 -7.05 -8.01
N ILE A 72 -7.71 -5.99 -7.34
CA ILE A 72 -6.33 -5.88 -6.86
C ILE A 72 -6.20 -5.82 -5.33
N TRP A 73 -7.29 -5.99 -4.58
CA TRP A 73 -7.28 -5.90 -3.11
C TRP A 73 -7.43 -7.26 -2.43
N ASN A 74 -8.41 -8.05 -2.85
CA ASN A 74 -8.70 -9.33 -2.21
C ASN A 74 -9.18 -10.38 -3.19
N ARG A 75 -9.14 -11.63 -2.72
CA ARG A 75 -9.81 -12.74 -3.38
C ARG A 75 -11.23 -12.83 -2.81
N PRO A 76 -12.29 -12.80 -3.64
CA PRO A 76 -13.66 -12.95 -3.16
C PRO A 76 -13.85 -14.26 -2.40
N SER A 77 -14.64 -14.22 -1.32
CA SER A 77 -15.08 -15.43 -0.62
C SER A 77 -16.04 -16.25 -1.48
N ASP A 78 -16.25 -17.52 -1.15
CA ASP A 78 -17.25 -18.35 -1.84
C ASP A 78 -18.65 -17.73 -1.80
N ASP A 79 -18.99 -17.01 -0.73
CA ASP A 79 -20.26 -16.30 -0.58
C ASP A 79 -20.34 -15.12 -1.54
N THR A 80 -19.27 -14.33 -1.63
CA THR A 80 -19.14 -13.21 -2.57
C THR A 80 -19.20 -13.70 -4.01
N MET A 81 -18.57 -14.84 -4.32
CA MET A 81 -18.63 -15.46 -5.64
C MET A 81 -20.07 -15.87 -6.01
N ARG A 82 -20.84 -16.42 -5.06
CA ARG A 82 -22.25 -16.76 -5.28
C ARG A 82 -23.13 -15.52 -5.45
N GLN A 83 -22.90 -14.47 -4.67
CA GLN A 83 -23.62 -13.21 -4.79
C GLN A 83 -23.35 -12.56 -6.15
N GLY A 84 -22.08 -12.42 -6.54
CA GLY A 84 -21.70 -11.88 -7.84
C GLY A 84 -22.28 -12.68 -9.01
N TRP A 85 -22.30 -14.02 -8.93
CA TRP A 85 -22.96 -14.85 -9.95
C TRP A 85 -24.47 -14.59 -10.04
N SER A 86 -25.15 -14.48 -8.90
CA SER A 86 -26.59 -14.15 -8.85
C SER A 86 -26.90 -12.83 -9.53
N GLU A 87 -26.09 -11.79 -9.31
CA GLU A 87 -26.25 -10.51 -10.00
C GLU A 87 -25.96 -10.62 -11.50
N ILE A 88 -24.97 -11.43 -11.91
CA ILE A 88 -24.73 -11.69 -13.33
C ILE A 88 -25.89 -12.44 -14.00
N GLU A 89 -26.53 -13.41 -13.34
CA GLU A 89 -27.74 -14.07 -13.87
C GLU A 89 -28.87 -13.05 -14.07
N LYS A 90 -29.04 -12.13 -13.11
CA LYS A 90 -29.97 -10.99 -13.23
C LYS A 90 -29.54 -9.95 -14.25
N ALA A 91 -28.28 -9.86 -14.66
CA ALA A 91 -27.84 -9.00 -15.75
C ALA A 91 -28.06 -9.67 -17.13
N GLN A 92 -28.03 -11.00 -17.19
CA GLN A 92 -28.24 -11.78 -18.42
C GLN A 92 -29.72 -12.05 -18.74
N ALA A 93 -30.56 -12.18 -17.72
CA ALA A 93 -32.00 -12.37 -17.87
C ALA A 93 -32.75 -11.17 -18.53
N PRO A 94 -32.47 -9.90 -18.18
CA PRO A 94 -32.97 -8.75 -18.92
C PRO A 94 -32.22 -8.63 -20.24
N PRO A 95 -32.88 -8.21 -21.33
CA PRO A 95 -32.18 -7.97 -22.58
C PRO A 95 -31.27 -6.74 -22.42
N ALA A 96 -29.98 -6.96 -22.19
CA ALA A 96 -28.98 -5.89 -22.23
C ALA A 96 -29.09 -5.14 -23.57
N GLY A 97 -29.24 -3.82 -23.48
CA GLY A 97 -29.74 -2.99 -24.59
C GLY A 97 -28.78 -2.91 -25.78
N THR A 98 -27.48 -3.08 -25.54
CA THR A 98 -26.44 -2.97 -26.58
C THR A 98 -25.46 -4.15 -26.58
N GLN A 99 -24.71 -4.33 -27.68
CA GLN A 99 -23.65 -5.34 -27.72
C GLN A 99 -22.52 -5.02 -26.73
N ARG A 100 -22.21 -3.73 -26.53
CA ARG A 100 -21.22 -3.26 -25.56
C ARG A 100 -21.54 -3.76 -24.16
N GLU A 101 -22.77 -3.54 -23.70
CA GLU A 101 -23.23 -4.00 -22.38
C GLU A 101 -23.20 -5.52 -22.25
N ARG A 102 -23.62 -6.25 -23.29
CA ARG A 102 -23.52 -7.73 -23.31
C ARG A 102 -22.08 -8.21 -23.18
N ASP A 103 -21.12 -7.51 -23.78
CA ASP A 103 -19.71 -7.86 -23.68
C ASP A 103 -19.16 -7.63 -22.26
N TYR A 104 -19.50 -6.50 -21.61
CA TYR A 104 -19.15 -6.25 -20.20
C TYR A 104 -19.75 -7.28 -19.24
N ILE A 105 -21.03 -7.62 -19.42
CA ILE A 105 -21.70 -8.66 -18.63
C ILE A 105 -21.03 -10.01 -18.86
N ALA A 106 -20.68 -10.36 -20.10
CA ALA A 106 -20.00 -11.60 -20.43
C ALA A 106 -18.60 -11.69 -19.82
N ALA A 107 -17.86 -10.59 -19.76
CA ALA A 107 -16.55 -10.54 -19.11
C ALA A 107 -16.64 -10.89 -17.62
N LEU A 108 -17.53 -10.24 -16.87
CA LEU A 108 -17.74 -10.59 -15.45
C LEU A 108 -18.35 -11.98 -15.27
N ALA A 109 -19.22 -12.43 -16.18
CA ALA A 109 -19.75 -13.78 -16.14
C ALA A 109 -18.63 -14.83 -16.21
N ALA A 110 -17.57 -14.58 -16.98
CA ALA A 110 -16.42 -15.47 -17.03
C ALA A 110 -15.68 -15.55 -15.68
N PHE A 111 -15.61 -14.45 -14.94
CA PHE A 111 -15.03 -14.43 -13.60
C PHE A 111 -15.89 -15.18 -12.58
N TYR A 112 -17.19 -14.87 -12.51
CA TYR A 112 -18.10 -15.37 -11.46
C TYR A 112 -18.68 -16.77 -11.72
N ARG A 113 -18.50 -17.34 -12.91
CA ARG A 113 -19.12 -18.61 -13.30
C ARG A 113 -18.91 -19.72 -12.26
N PRO A 114 -19.97 -20.39 -11.77
CA PRO A 114 -19.83 -21.52 -10.88
C PRO A 114 -18.97 -22.61 -11.52
N GLY A 115 -17.99 -23.11 -10.79
CA GLY A 115 -17.05 -24.10 -11.29
C GLY A 115 -15.88 -24.31 -10.35
N SER A 116 -15.07 -25.33 -10.64
CA SER A 116 -13.89 -25.69 -9.85
C SER A 116 -12.63 -24.91 -10.21
N GLU A 117 -12.73 -23.92 -11.11
CA GLU A 117 -11.59 -23.09 -11.49
C GLU A 117 -11.12 -22.25 -10.30
N GLY A 118 -9.81 -22.24 -10.09
CA GLY A 118 -9.17 -21.40 -9.08
C GLY A 118 -9.21 -19.92 -9.46
N PHE A 119 -8.77 -19.06 -8.54
CA PHE A 119 -8.80 -17.62 -8.71
C PHE A 119 -8.03 -17.13 -9.95
N GLN A 120 -6.78 -17.58 -10.15
CA GLN A 120 -5.94 -17.07 -11.24
C GLN A 120 -6.54 -17.34 -12.64
N PRO A 121 -6.96 -18.57 -13.01
CA PRO A 121 -7.61 -18.80 -14.30
C PRO A 121 -8.85 -17.92 -14.58
N ARG A 122 -9.59 -17.56 -13.53
CA ARG A 122 -10.76 -16.66 -13.65
C ARG A 122 -10.33 -15.24 -13.98
N VAL A 123 -9.29 -14.75 -13.32
CA VAL A 123 -8.67 -13.45 -13.61
C VAL A 123 -8.08 -13.42 -15.02
N ASP A 124 -7.39 -14.49 -15.43
CA ASP A 124 -6.82 -14.61 -16.79
C ASP A 124 -7.93 -14.47 -17.84
N THR A 125 -9.04 -15.19 -17.65
CA THR A 125 -10.19 -15.18 -18.57
C THR A 125 -10.91 -13.83 -18.59
N TYR A 126 -11.11 -13.21 -17.43
CA TYR A 126 -11.68 -11.86 -17.32
C TYR A 126 -10.81 -10.82 -18.03
N SER A 127 -9.49 -10.84 -17.80
CA SER A 127 -8.54 -9.91 -18.40
C SER A 127 -8.49 -10.06 -19.93
N ALA A 128 -8.56 -11.29 -20.45
CA ALA A 128 -8.68 -11.55 -21.89
C ALA A 128 -10.01 -11.04 -22.49
N ALA A 129 -11.11 -11.14 -21.74
CA ALA A 129 -12.40 -10.58 -22.15
C ALA A 129 -12.35 -9.05 -22.18
N MET A 130 -11.74 -8.41 -21.17
CA MET A 130 -11.53 -6.96 -21.13
C MET A 130 -10.63 -6.46 -22.27
N ALA A 131 -9.57 -7.21 -22.61
CA ALA A 131 -8.75 -6.91 -23.79
C ALA A 131 -9.58 -6.90 -25.08
N SER A 132 -10.50 -7.86 -25.21
CA SER A 132 -11.40 -7.97 -26.37
C SER A 132 -12.40 -6.81 -26.43
N ILE A 133 -12.91 -6.35 -25.28
CA ILE A 133 -13.78 -5.17 -25.19
C ILE A 133 -13.01 -3.91 -25.60
N HIS A 134 -11.82 -3.69 -25.05
CA HIS A 134 -10.98 -2.55 -25.39
C HIS A 134 -10.65 -2.49 -26.88
N GLN A 135 -10.35 -3.65 -27.50
CA GLN A 135 -10.11 -3.73 -28.95
C GLN A 135 -11.36 -3.42 -29.78
N ARG A 136 -12.55 -3.87 -29.34
CA ARG A 136 -13.81 -3.70 -30.07
C ARG A 136 -14.37 -2.27 -29.96
N TYR A 137 -14.11 -1.61 -28.83
CA TYR A 137 -14.60 -0.26 -28.53
C TYR A 137 -13.42 0.68 -28.22
N PRO A 138 -12.61 1.06 -29.23
CA PRO A 138 -11.37 1.82 -29.00
C PRO A 138 -11.59 3.25 -28.48
N ASP A 139 -12.79 3.83 -28.66
CA ASP A 139 -13.15 5.17 -28.16
C ASP A 139 -13.74 5.13 -26.74
N ASP A 140 -13.87 3.95 -26.15
CA ASP A 140 -14.43 3.75 -24.82
C ASP A 140 -13.35 3.87 -23.74
N VAL A 141 -13.37 5.01 -23.05
CA VAL A 141 -12.37 5.35 -22.01
C VAL A 141 -12.47 4.39 -20.83
N ASP A 142 -13.69 4.04 -20.41
CA ASP A 142 -13.92 3.12 -19.30
C ASP A 142 -13.49 1.69 -19.67
N ALA A 143 -13.67 1.25 -20.92
CA ALA A 143 -13.14 -0.04 -21.39
C ALA A 143 -11.62 -0.10 -21.30
N ALA A 144 -10.94 0.97 -21.71
CA ALA A 144 -9.49 1.08 -21.61
C ALA A 144 -9.04 1.09 -20.14
N ALA A 145 -9.72 1.85 -19.28
CA ALA A 145 -9.41 1.92 -17.85
C ALA A 145 -9.60 0.56 -17.16
N PHE A 146 -10.74 -0.09 -17.34
CA PHE A 146 -10.98 -1.41 -16.74
C PHE A 146 -10.09 -2.51 -17.31
N TYR A 147 -9.69 -2.43 -18.59
CA TYR A 147 -8.69 -3.35 -19.14
C TYR A 147 -7.31 -3.12 -18.50
N ALA A 148 -6.89 -1.86 -18.33
CA ALA A 148 -5.65 -1.56 -17.64
C ALA A 148 -5.68 -2.09 -16.19
N LEU A 149 -6.78 -1.91 -15.46
CA LEU A 149 -6.97 -2.49 -14.12
C LEU A 149 -6.90 -4.03 -14.15
N SER A 150 -7.54 -4.67 -15.13
CA SER A 150 -7.52 -6.14 -15.24
C SER A 150 -6.14 -6.70 -15.59
N LEU A 151 -5.26 -5.90 -16.20
CA LEU A 151 -3.85 -6.28 -16.38
C LEU A 151 -3.11 -6.29 -15.04
N LEU A 152 -3.35 -5.29 -14.18
CA LEU A 152 -2.74 -5.21 -12.85
C LEU A 152 -3.20 -6.36 -11.94
N ALA A 153 -4.49 -6.73 -12.01
CA ALA A 153 -5.03 -7.89 -11.32
C ALA A 153 -4.45 -9.22 -11.86
N ASN A 154 -4.13 -9.26 -13.15
CA ASN A 154 -3.61 -10.44 -13.85
C ASN A 154 -2.08 -10.57 -13.78
N ARG A 155 -1.45 -10.14 -12.68
CA ARG A 155 -0.01 -10.34 -12.49
C ARG A 155 0.26 -11.80 -12.11
N PRO A 156 1.09 -12.55 -12.86
CA PRO A 156 1.43 -13.91 -12.49
C PRO A 156 2.14 -13.95 -11.12
N PRO A 157 1.93 -15.02 -10.31
CA PRO A 157 2.67 -15.19 -9.07
C PRO A 157 4.18 -15.16 -9.31
N ASN A 158 4.90 -14.27 -8.60
CA ASN A 158 6.35 -14.08 -8.70
C ASN A 158 6.86 -13.49 -10.04
N ASP A 159 6.00 -12.85 -10.84
CA ASP A 159 6.47 -12.03 -11.97
C ASP A 159 7.09 -10.73 -11.44
N ASP A 160 8.40 -10.55 -11.68
CA ASP A 160 9.19 -9.37 -11.32
C ASP A 160 9.44 -8.43 -12.52
N SER A 161 8.92 -8.76 -13.70
CA SER A 161 9.23 -8.03 -14.94
C SER A 161 8.49 -6.69 -15.11
N VAL A 162 7.57 -6.37 -14.19
CA VAL A 162 6.61 -5.25 -14.26
C VAL A 162 5.90 -5.14 -15.63
N SER A 163 5.71 -6.27 -16.31
CA SER A 163 5.25 -6.31 -17.71
C SER A 163 3.80 -5.87 -17.87
N HIS A 164 2.93 -6.23 -16.92
CA HIS A 164 1.53 -5.85 -16.92
C HIS A 164 1.35 -4.38 -16.55
N GLU A 165 2.14 -3.90 -15.59
CA GLU A 165 2.25 -2.49 -15.20
C GLU A 165 2.65 -1.61 -16.38
N ARG A 166 3.67 -2.02 -17.17
CA ARG A 166 4.09 -1.30 -18.37
C ARG A 166 3.01 -1.29 -19.46
N GLN A 167 2.25 -2.37 -19.62
CA GLN A 167 1.13 -2.42 -20.56
C GLN A 167 -0.01 -1.50 -20.12
N ALA A 168 -0.40 -1.54 -18.85
CA ALA A 168 -1.39 -0.63 -18.28
C ALA A 168 -0.96 0.83 -18.46
N LEU A 169 0.30 1.17 -18.17
CA LEU A 169 0.86 2.50 -18.35
C LEU A 169 0.77 2.99 -19.81
N ALA A 170 1.07 2.11 -20.78
CA ALA A 170 0.99 2.43 -22.21
C ALA A 170 -0.44 2.75 -22.68
N ILE A 171 -1.44 2.10 -22.09
CA ILE A 171 -2.86 2.36 -22.37
C ILE A 171 -3.30 3.67 -21.71
N LEU A 172 -2.99 3.84 -20.43
CA LEU A 172 -3.56 4.89 -19.60
C LEU A 172 -2.92 6.26 -19.85
N THR A 173 -1.60 6.34 -20.07
CA THR A 173 -0.87 7.61 -20.20
C THR A 173 -1.45 8.55 -21.27
N PRO A 174 -1.63 8.12 -22.54
CA PRO A 174 -2.20 9.00 -23.57
C PRO A 174 -3.65 9.37 -23.30
N LEU A 175 -4.43 8.49 -22.66
CA LEU A 175 -5.81 8.77 -22.29
C LEU A 175 -5.90 9.81 -21.17
N PHE A 176 -5.04 9.74 -20.16
CA PHE A 176 -5.05 10.68 -19.05
C PHE A 176 -4.73 12.11 -19.51
N VAL A 177 -3.87 12.27 -20.51
CA VAL A 177 -3.62 13.58 -21.15
C VAL A 177 -4.89 14.13 -21.80
N ARG A 178 -5.70 13.27 -22.42
CA ARG A 178 -6.93 13.65 -23.13
C ARG A 178 -8.14 13.84 -22.20
N TYR A 179 -8.19 13.07 -21.11
CA TYR A 179 -9.28 13.03 -20.13
C TYR A 179 -8.72 13.24 -18.71
N PRO A 180 -8.19 14.44 -18.41
CA PRO A 180 -7.42 14.69 -17.17
C PRO A 180 -8.24 14.67 -15.89
N ASP A 181 -9.57 14.64 -15.99
CA ASP A 181 -10.49 14.61 -14.85
C ASP A 181 -11.17 13.23 -14.68
N HIS A 182 -10.79 12.21 -15.46
CA HIS A 182 -11.32 10.86 -15.32
C HIS A 182 -10.64 10.12 -14.15
N PRO A 183 -11.37 9.70 -13.11
CA PRO A 183 -10.78 9.15 -11.88
C PRO A 183 -9.99 7.86 -12.15
N GLY A 184 -10.59 6.92 -12.89
CA GLY A 184 -9.95 5.62 -13.19
C GLY A 184 -8.62 5.74 -13.95
N LEU A 185 -8.43 6.79 -14.78
CA LEU A 185 -7.17 6.94 -15.52
C LEU A 185 -6.04 7.38 -14.59
N ALA A 186 -6.28 8.39 -13.74
CA ALA A 186 -5.29 8.83 -12.75
C ALA A 186 -5.01 7.73 -11.74
N HIS A 187 -6.06 7.08 -11.24
CA HIS A 187 -5.97 6.03 -10.24
C HIS A 187 -5.13 4.84 -10.72
N TYR A 188 -5.50 4.26 -11.87
CA TYR A 188 -4.84 3.04 -12.33
C TYR A 188 -3.42 3.32 -12.84
N LEU A 189 -3.11 4.57 -13.23
CA LEU A 189 -1.74 5.01 -13.50
C LEU A 189 -0.88 4.97 -12.25
N ILE A 190 -1.43 5.41 -11.10
CA ILE A 190 -0.74 5.34 -9.82
C ILE A 190 -0.44 3.89 -9.47
N HIS A 191 -1.44 2.99 -9.52
CA HIS A 191 -1.21 1.56 -9.25
C HIS A 191 -0.20 0.92 -10.21
N ALA A 192 -0.27 1.22 -11.51
CA ALA A 192 0.72 0.73 -12.47
C ALA A 192 2.15 1.24 -12.16
N CYS A 193 2.28 2.38 -11.50
CA CYS A 193 3.56 2.98 -11.15
C CYS A 193 3.97 2.70 -9.70
N ASP A 194 3.20 1.96 -8.93
CA ASP A 194 3.45 1.73 -7.51
C ASP A 194 4.52 0.64 -7.26
N ASN A 195 5.72 0.94 -7.75
CA ASN A 195 6.92 0.16 -7.56
C ASN A 195 8.14 1.07 -7.76
N PRO A 196 9.30 0.74 -7.18
CA PRO A 196 10.49 1.59 -7.27
C PRO A 196 10.96 1.90 -8.70
N GLU A 197 10.69 1.02 -9.67
CA GLU A 197 11.14 1.19 -11.06
C GLU A 197 10.28 2.21 -11.84
N LEU A 198 8.96 2.20 -11.61
CA LEU A 198 8.00 3.00 -12.38
C LEU A 198 7.49 4.24 -11.64
N ALA A 199 7.74 4.39 -10.33
CA ALA A 199 7.19 5.47 -9.50
C ALA A 199 7.29 6.88 -10.12
N SER A 200 8.42 7.23 -10.71
CA SER A 200 8.62 8.55 -11.33
C SER A 200 7.64 8.85 -12.49
N GLN A 201 7.16 7.82 -13.20
CA GLN A 201 6.19 7.96 -14.29
C GLN A 201 4.76 8.21 -13.77
N GLY A 202 4.46 7.80 -12.54
CA GLY A 202 3.16 8.02 -11.89
C GLY A 202 3.00 9.40 -11.26
N LEU A 203 4.08 10.19 -11.15
CA LEU A 203 4.09 11.45 -10.39
C LEU A 203 3.02 12.46 -10.87
N HIS A 204 2.82 12.58 -12.18
CA HIS A 204 1.80 13.50 -12.70
C HIS A 204 0.38 13.07 -12.30
N ALA A 205 0.09 11.77 -12.30
CA ALA A 205 -1.21 11.26 -11.85
C ALA A 205 -1.39 11.46 -10.34
N ALA A 206 -0.35 11.17 -9.54
CA ALA A 206 -0.35 11.38 -8.09
C ALA A 206 -0.62 12.85 -7.71
N GLN A 207 -0.01 13.80 -8.40
CA GLN A 207 -0.24 15.24 -8.18
C GLN A 207 -1.65 15.72 -8.51
N ARG A 208 -2.44 14.92 -9.23
CA ARG A 208 -3.77 15.29 -9.74
C ARG A 208 -4.89 14.55 -9.02
N TYR A 209 -4.70 13.28 -8.68
CA TYR A 209 -5.80 12.39 -8.32
C TYR A 209 -6.59 12.84 -7.09
N GLY A 210 -5.90 13.24 -6.02
CA GLY A 210 -6.55 13.77 -4.81
C GLY A 210 -7.35 15.06 -5.02
N VAL A 211 -7.16 15.75 -6.15
CA VAL A 211 -7.97 16.91 -6.56
C VAL A 211 -9.12 16.51 -7.51
N ILE A 212 -8.98 15.41 -8.24
CA ILE A 212 -10.01 14.89 -9.16
C ILE A 212 -11.20 14.35 -8.37
N ALA A 213 -10.93 13.51 -7.38
CA ALA A 213 -11.95 12.80 -6.60
C ALA A 213 -11.76 12.95 -5.06
N PRO A 214 -11.74 14.18 -4.50
CA PRO A 214 -11.45 14.41 -3.09
C PRO A 214 -12.51 13.87 -2.12
N SER A 215 -13.70 13.49 -2.61
CA SER A 215 -14.76 12.94 -1.76
C SER A 215 -14.51 11.49 -1.35
N ALA A 216 -13.76 10.73 -2.14
CA ALA A 216 -13.38 9.36 -1.78
C ALA A 216 -12.06 9.38 -0.98
N ALA A 217 -12.07 8.71 0.18
CA ALA A 217 -10.89 8.62 1.03
C ALA A 217 -9.73 7.91 0.32
N HIS A 218 -10.02 6.78 -0.34
CA HIS A 218 -9.06 6.04 -1.13
C HIS A 218 -8.38 6.92 -2.21
N SER A 219 -9.17 7.70 -2.96
CA SER A 219 -8.62 8.59 -4.01
C SER A 219 -7.68 9.67 -3.46
N SER A 220 -7.93 10.16 -2.25
CA SER A 220 -7.05 11.11 -1.56
C SER A 220 -5.77 10.45 -1.04
N HIS A 221 -5.84 9.17 -0.68
CA HIS A 221 -4.72 8.37 -0.18
C HIS A 221 -3.74 7.97 -1.29
N MET A 222 -4.25 7.49 -2.42
CA MET A 222 -3.45 6.90 -3.49
C MET A 222 -2.23 7.71 -3.96
N PRO A 223 -2.27 9.06 -4.05
CA PRO A 223 -1.05 9.85 -4.30
C PRO A 223 0.12 9.56 -3.36
N GLY A 224 -0.16 9.23 -2.10
CA GLY A 224 0.80 8.87 -1.07
C GLY A 224 1.71 7.72 -1.47
N HIS A 225 1.21 6.72 -2.21
CA HIS A 225 2.03 5.62 -2.73
C HIS A 225 3.22 6.11 -3.56
N ILE A 226 2.97 7.02 -4.52
CA ILE A 226 4.04 7.56 -5.37
C ILE A 226 4.92 8.55 -4.60
N PHE A 227 4.32 9.37 -3.73
CA PHE A 227 5.09 10.30 -2.91
C PHE A 227 6.05 9.59 -1.96
N ALA A 228 5.60 8.51 -1.30
CA ALA A 228 6.43 7.67 -0.44
C ALA A 228 7.59 7.03 -1.22
N ARG A 229 7.29 6.44 -2.40
CA ARG A 229 8.31 5.84 -3.29
C ARG A 229 9.37 6.83 -3.75
N LEU A 230 9.01 8.11 -3.89
CA LEU A 230 9.92 9.18 -4.33
C LEU A 230 10.53 9.97 -3.16
N GLY A 231 10.19 9.62 -1.92
CA GLY A 231 10.66 10.31 -0.73
C GLY A 231 10.19 11.77 -0.65
N MET A 232 8.96 12.03 -1.11
CA MET A 232 8.27 13.31 -1.11
C MET A 232 7.38 13.42 0.14
N TRP A 233 8.01 13.43 1.31
CA TRP A 233 7.32 13.21 2.59
C TRP A 233 6.25 14.26 2.93
N GLN A 234 6.42 15.51 2.52
CA GLN A 234 5.41 16.53 2.83
C GLN A 234 4.15 16.37 1.96
N GLU A 235 4.32 16.02 0.69
CA GLU A 235 3.22 15.70 -0.22
C GLU A 235 2.48 14.45 0.22
N ASP A 236 3.21 13.42 0.67
CA ASP A 236 2.67 12.21 1.28
C ASP A 236 1.82 12.53 2.53
N ILE A 237 2.38 13.31 3.48
CA ILE A 237 1.65 13.76 4.67
C ILE A 237 0.36 14.49 4.29
N ASN A 238 0.42 15.39 3.31
CA ASN A 238 -0.76 16.17 2.90
C ASN A 238 -1.84 15.28 2.29
N ALA A 239 -1.48 14.33 1.44
CA ALA A 239 -2.41 13.38 0.81
C ALA A 239 -3.11 12.52 1.87
N ASN A 240 -2.34 11.99 2.82
CA ASN A 240 -2.88 11.11 3.83
C ASN A 240 -3.70 11.83 4.92
N LEU A 241 -3.36 13.08 5.27
CA LEU A 241 -4.23 13.92 6.10
C LEU A 241 -5.58 14.20 5.43
N ALA A 242 -5.58 14.41 4.10
CA ALA A 242 -6.81 14.59 3.35
C ALA A 242 -7.65 13.30 3.31
N SER A 243 -7.01 12.15 3.12
CA SER A 243 -7.68 10.84 3.19
C SER A 243 -8.31 10.58 4.55
N VAL A 244 -7.56 10.77 5.65
CA VAL A 244 -8.09 10.62 7.01
C VAL A 244 -9.29 11.53 7.24
N ALA A 245 -9.24 12.78 6.78
CA ALA A 245 -10.38 13.70 6.89
C ALA A 245 -11.59 13.23 6.08
N ALA A 246 -11.40 12.74 4.85
CA ALA A 246 -12.46 12.21 4.01
C ALA A 246 -13.09 10.95 4.64
N ALA A 247 -12.25 10.02 5.13
CA ALA A 247 -12.70 8.81 5.83
C ALA A 247 -13.49 9.14 7.09
N GLN A 248 -13.02 10.08 7.91
CA GLN A 248 -13.73 10.51 9.13
C GLN A 248 -15.09 11.14 8.84
N ASN A 249 -15.22 11.88 7.73
CA ASN A 249 -16.51 12.41 7.29
C ASN A 249 -17.44 11.26 6.83
N ALA A 250 -16.91 10.28 6.10
CA ALA A 250 -17.67 9.14 5.61
C ALA A 250 -18.11 8.18 6.74
N LEU A 251 -17.33 8.05 7.82
CA LEU A 251 -17.63 7.15 8.95
C LEU A 251 -19.00 7.38 9.61
N ILE A 252 -19.60 8.56 9.41
CA ILE A 252 -20.95 8.88 9.90
C ILE A 252 -21.99 7.93 9.28
N ASP A 253 -21.85 7.63 7.99
CA ASP A 253 -22.82 6.85 7.20
C ASP A 253 -22.21 5.53 6.62
N HIS A 254 -20.88 5.38 6.71
CA HIS A 254 -20.09 4.30 6.11
C HIS A 254 -19.04 3.76 7.08
N PRO A 255 -19.38 2.75 7.91
CA PRO A 255 -18.44 2.15 8.83
C PRO A 255 -17.15 1.60 8.18
N GLY A 256 -17.23 1.17 6.92
CA GLY A 256 -16.09 0.64 6.15
C GLY A 256 -15.00 1.69 5.88
N ALA A 257 -15.32 2.99 5.93
CA ALA A 257 -14.34 4.06 5.77
C ALA A 257 -13.19 4.01 6.80
N ILE A 258 -13.34 3.24 7.90
CA ILE A 258 -12.26 3.00 8.85
C ILE A 258 -11.06 2.28 8.21
N PHE A 259 -11.27 1.46 7.17
CA PHE A 259 -10.18 0.81 6.44
C PHE A 259 -9.28 1.84 5.76
N ASP A 260 -9.87 2.79 5.04
CA ASP A 260 -9.13 3.89 4.41
C ASP A 260 -8.41 4.77 5.44
N GLN A 261 -9.09 5.07 6.56
CA GLN A 261 -8.48 5.85 7.64
C GLN A 261 -7.21 5.18 8.16
N LEU A 262 -7.29 3.91 8.57
CA LEU A 262 -6.13 3.23 9.15
C LEU A 262 -5.00 3.03 8.14
N HIS A 263 -5.34 2.79 6.87
CA HIS A 263 -4.33 2.67 5.83
C HIS A 263 -3.59 4.01 5.60
N ALA A 264 -4.32 5.13 5.59
CA ALA A 264 -3.71 6.45 5.50
C ALA A 264 -2.89 6.82 6.75
N GLU A 265 -3.31 6.39 7.94
CA GLU A 265 -2.56 6.57 9.19
C GLU A 265 -1.22 5.81 9.18
N ASP A 266 -1.15 4.62 8.56
CA ASP A 266 0.11 3.86 8.38
C ASP A 266 1.14 4.69 7.59
N PHE A 267 0.71 5.31 6.48
CA PHE A 267 1.55 6.20 5.69
C PHE A 267 1.92 7.48 6.44
N LEU A 268 1.01 8.05 7.24
CA LEU A 268 1.33 9.22 8.07
C LEU A 268 2.44 8.91 9.07
N ILE A 269 2.32 7.79 9.79
CA ILE A 269 3.36 7.34 10.73
C ILE A 269 4.68 7.24 10.00
N TYR A 270 4.69 6.56 8.85
CA TYR A 270 5.89 6.40 8.03
C TYR A 270 6.51 7.74 7.59
N ALA A 271 5.74 8.60 6.92
CA ALA A 271 6.23 9.88 6.40
C ALA A 271 6.66 10.85 7.51
N TYR A 272 5.98 10.87 8.65
CA TYR A 272 6.42 11.63 9.82
C TYR A 272 7.76 11.12 10.35
N LEU A 273 7.96 9.80 10.42
CA LEU A 273 9.25 9.23 10.84
C LEU A 273 10.38 9.56 9.85
N GLN A 274 10.12 9.47 8.54
CA GLN A 274 11.12 9.79 7.51
C GLN A 274 11.48 11.28 7.45
N SER A 275 10.57 12.16 7.88
CA SER A 275 10.80 13.62 7.93
C SER A 275 11.26 14.15 9.30
N GLY A 276 11.51 13.28 10.28
CA GLY A 276 12.00 13.68 11.61
C GLY A 276 10.93 14.32 12.50
N GLN A 277 9.69 13.82 12.42
CA GLN A 277 8.53 14.29 13.19
C GLN A 277 8.00 13.16 14.09
N GLU A 278 8.85 12.60 14.94
CA GLU A 278 8.56 11.39 15.74
C GLU A 278 7.42 11.63 16.72
N ALA A 279 7.30 12.84 17.26
CA ALA A 279 6.18 13.21 18.12
C ALA A 279 4.84 13.11 17.37
N ARG A 280 4.77 13.54 16.10
CA ARG A 280 3.56 13.44 15.27
C ARG A 280 3.24 11.99 14.91
N ALA A 281 4.25 11.20 14.56
CA ALA A 281 4.06 9.77 14.34
C ALA A 281 3.49 9.09 15.60
N LYS A 282 4.04 9.41 16.78
CA LYS A 282 3.56 8.88 18.05
C LYS A 282 2.14 9.33 18.39
N GLU A 283 1.78 10.57 18.10
CA GLU A 283 0.40 11.06 18.24
C GLU A 283 -0.58 10.18 17.44
N VAL A 284 -0.28 9.89 16.16
CA VAL A 284 -1.13 9.01 15.34
C VAL A 284 -1.25 7.60 15.95
N VAL A 285 -0.14 7.00 16.38
CA VAL A 285 -0.14 5.68 17.04
C VAL A 285 -1.03 5.71 18.29
N ASP A 286 -0.79 6.65 19.19
CA ASP A 286 -1.47 6.72 20.49
C ASP A 286 -2.97 7.04 20.34
N GLU A 287 -3.33 7.95 19.43
CA GLU A 287 -4.73 8.29 19.13
C GLU A 287 -5.48 7.11 18.51
N THR A 288 -4.84 6.40 17.58
CA THR A 288 -5.43 5.21 16.94
C THR A 288 -5.68 4.11 17.98
N MET A 289 -4.70 3.81 18.83
CA MET A 289 -4.87 2.81 19.90
C MET A 289 -5.98 3.21 20.87
N ALA A 290 -5.99 4.46 21.32
CA ALA A 290 -7.03 4.98 22.21
C ALA A 290 -8.42 4.95 21.55
N SER A 291 -8.50 5.11 20.23
CA SER A 291 -9.74 5.01 19.48
C SER A 291 -10.32 3.58 19.51
N PHE A 292 -9.50 2.53 19.51
CA PHE A 292 -9.98 1.15 19.63
C PHE A 292 -10.49 0.82 21.03
N ASP A 293 -9.83 1.35 22.07
CA ASP A 293 -10.26 1.16 23.46
C ASP A 293 -11.63 1.83 23.70
N LYS A 294 -11.82 3.04 23.18
CA LYS A 294 -13.11 3.76 23.25
C LYS A 294 -14.21 3.07 22.45
N ARG A 295 -13.85 2.36 21.39
CA ARG A 295 -14.77 1.71 20.44
C ARG A 295 -14.98 0.22 20.73
N HIS A 296 -14.81 -0.25 21.97
CA HIS A 296 -15.21 -1.59 22.46
C HIS A 296 -16.67 -2.00 22.16
N ARG A 297 -17.49 -1.12 21.58
CA ARG A 297 -18.86 -1.36 21.08
C ARG A 297 -18.96 -1.51 19.54
N MET A 298 -17.86 -1.57 18.80
CA MET A 298 -17.85 -1.82 17.34
C MET A 298 -17.87 -3.31 16.95
N HIS A 299 -17.94 -4.23 17.92
CA HIS A 299 -18.16 -5.65 17.64
C HIS A 299 -19.53 -5.96 17.00
N ASP A 300 -20.39 -4.95 16.82
CA ASP A 300 -21.77 -5.07 16.35
C ASP A 300 -22.04 -4.25 15.06
N MET A 301 -21.01 -4.00 14.25
CA MET A 301 -21.17 -3.44 12.90
C MET A 301 -21.27 -4.61 11.92
N GLY A 302 -22.49 -5.14 11.77
CA GLY A 302 -22.79 -6.35 11.00
C GLY A 302 -22.05 -6.49 9.66
N HIS A 303 -21.88 -7.74 9.23
CA HIS A 303 -21.20 -8.22 8.02
C HIS A 303 -19.70 -7.88 7.86
N MET A 304 -19.12 -6.91 8.59
CA MET A 304 -17.67 -6.64 8.57
C MET A 304 -16.98 -7.13 9.85
N ASP A 305 -16.24 -8.24 9.75
CA ASP A 305 -15.33 -8.68 10.81
C ASP A 305 -14.07 -7.79 10.83
N MET A 306 -14.10 -6.74 11.64
CA MET A 306 -12.99 -5.80 11.81
C MET A 306 -11.85 -6.35 12.69
N ARG A 307 -11.98 -7.55 13.25
CA ARG A 307 -11.05 -8.06 14.26
C ARG A 307 -9.63 -8.19 13.75
N ASP A 308 -9.47 -8.75 12.56
CA ASP A 308 -8.15 -8.96 11.96
C ASP A 308 -7.46 -7.62 11.68
N MET A 309 -8.20 -6.62 11.18
CA MET A 309 -7.66 -5.29 10.89
C MET A 309 -7.31 -4.50 12.16
N VAL A 310 -8.14 -4.56 13.20
CA VAL A 310 -7.83 -3.93 14.51
C VAL A 310 -6.60 -4.57 15.14
N THR A 311 -6.52 -5.90 15.14
CA THR A 311 -5.37 -6.61 15.71
C THR A 311 -4.10 -6.37 14.90
N TYR A 312 -4.20 -6.35 13.56
CA TYR A 312 -3.10 -5.98 12.67
C TYR A 312 -2.58 -4.58 12.97
N THR A 313 -3.45 -3.59 13.09
CA THR A 313 -3.06 -2.20 13.39
C THR A 313 -2.42 -2.08 14.78
N ARG A 314 -2.96 -2.79 15.79
CA ARG A 314 -2.38 -2.86 17.14
C ARG A 314 -0.97 -3.44 17.16
N VAL A 315 -0.63 -4.32 16.23
CA VAL A 315 0.73 -4.85 16.08
C VAL A 315 1.60 -3.91 15.24
N LYS A 316 1.16 -3.58 14.02
CA LYS A 316 1.97 -2.88 13.02
C LYS A 316 2.44 -1.51 13.49
N PHE A 317 1.53 -0.68 14.00
CA PHE A 317 1.83 0.72 14.30
C PHE A 317 2.95 0.86 15.37
N PRO A 318 2.87 0.18 16.52
CA PRO A 318 3.97 0.19 17.49
C PRO A 318 5.27 -0.44 16.95
N VAL A 319 5.17 -1.53 16.19
CA VAL A 319 6.33 -2.21 15.60
C VAL A 319 7.12 -1.26 14.70
N PHE A 320 6.48 -0.67 13.69
CA PHE A 320 7.19 0.20 12.74
C PHE A 320 7.63 1.51 13.36
N TYR A 321 6.85 2.08 14.29
CA TYR A 321 7.29 3.24 15.08
C TYR A 321 8.59 2.93 15.83
N GLY A 322 8.64 1.80 16.55
CA GLY A 322 9.80 1.41 17.34
C GLY A 322 11.03 1.06 16.49
N LEU A 323 10.84 0.33 15.39
CA LEU A 323 11.94 -0.04 14.49
C LEU A 323 12.55 1.17 13.78
N GLU A 324 11.74 2.09 13.25
CA GLU A 324 12.22 3.28 12.54
C GLU A 324 12.82 4.35 13.47
N THR A 325 12.41 4.38 14.74
CA THR A 325 13.05 5.18 15.80
C THR A 325 14.25 4.47 16.43
N ARG A 326 14.50 3.20 16.06
CA ARG A 326 15.56 2.35 16.60
C ARG A 326 15.47 2.17 18.12
N ASP A 327 14.26 2.25 18.68
CA ASP A 327 13.99 1.96 20.09
C ASP A 327 13.85 0.45 20.31
N TRP A 328 14.98 -0.24 20.16
CA TRP A 328 15.07 -1.71 20.25
C TRP A 328 14.56 -2.24 21.59
N MET A 329 14.75 -1.48 22.67
CA MET A 329 14.28 -1.89 23.99
C MET A 329 12.76 -1.92 24.05
N SER A 330 12.08 -0.89 23.52
CA SER A 330 10.62 -0.87 23.46
C SER A 330 10.07 -1.91 22.49
N VAL A 331 10.71 -2.11 21.33
CA VAL A 331 10.29 -3.14 20.36
C VAL A 331 10.37 -4.54 20.95
N ALA A 332 11.47 -4.90 21.61
CA ALA A 332 11.65 -6.21 22.25
C ALA A 332 10.75 -6.42 23.49
N ALA A 333 10.03 -5.37 23.93
CA ALA A 333 9.09 -5.42 25.05
C ALA A 333 7.62 -5.35 24.59
N LEU A 334 7.35 -5.36 23.27
CA LEU A 334 6.00 -5.42 22.76
C LEU A 334 5.37 -6.77 23.14
N GLU A 335 4.13 -6.73 23.60
CA GLU A 335 3.39 -7.94 23.94
C GLU A 335 2.59 -8.41 22.71
N PRO A 336 2.58 -9.72 22.39
CA PRO A 336 1.72 -10.29 21.38
C PRO A 336 0.25 -9.90 21.60
N VAL A 337 -0.42 -9.36 20.58
CA VAL A 337 -1.81 -8.87 20.70
C VAL A 337 -2.77 -10.05 20.86
N PRO A 338 -3.54 -10.13 21.97
CA PRO A 338 -4.45 -11.24 22.19
C PRO A 338 -5.51 -11.37 21.10
N GLY A 339 -5.66 -12.59 20.57
CA GLY A 339 -6.66 -12.91 19.56
C GLY A 339 -6.34 -12.42 18.15
N ALA A 340 -5.12 -11.94 17.90
CA ALA A 340 -4.56 -11.75 16.57
C ALA A 340 -4.36 -13.11 15.87
N SER A 341 -4.49 -13.13 14.54
CA SER A 341 -4.25 -14.34 13.75
C SER A 341 -2.76 -14.70 13.73
N PRO A 342 -2.39 -15.96 13.42
CA PRO A 342 -0.97 -16.34 13.29
C PRO A 342 -0.19 -15.46 12.31
N GLU A 343 -0.80 -15.03 11.20
CA GLU A 343 -0.20 -14.15 10.19
C GLU A 343 0.09 -12.73 10.73
N VAL A 344 -0.72 -12.25 11.66
CA VAL A 344 -0.48 -10.96 12.32
C VAL A 344 0.63 -11.10 13.36
N LEU A 345 0.66 -12.21 14.11
CA LEU A 345 1.63 -12.45 15.16
C LEU A 345 3.07 -12.68 14.64
N THR A 346 3.24 -13.16 13.40
CA THR A 346 4.58 -13.25 12.80
C THR A 346 5.28 -11.90 12.76
N LEU A 347 4.54 -10.81 12.56
CA LEU A 347 5.10 -9.44 12.56
C LEU A 347 5.65 -9.03 13.94
N THR A 348 4.99 -9.43 15.03
CA THR A 348 5.50 -9.19 16.39
C THR A 348 6.84 -9.88 16.60
N TYR A 349 6.91 -11.18 16.31
CA TYR A 349 8.14 -11.95 16.53
C TYR A 349 9.26 -11.57 15.56
N TRP A 350 8.92 -11.20 14.32
CA TRP A 350 9.88 -10.60 13.38
C TRP A 350 10.53 -9.35 13.98
N ALA A 351 9.74 -8.43 14.53
CA ALA A 351 10.24 -7.21 15.15
C ALA A 351 11.09 -7.49 16.39
N HIS A 352 10.68 -8.44 17.23
CA HIS A 352 11.45 -8.85 18.41
C HIS A 352 12.83 -9.37 18.04
N VAL A 353 12.91 -10.28 17.05
CA VAL A 353 14.19 -10.87 16.63
C VAL A 353 15.14 -9.81 16.07
N ILE A 354 14.63 -8.85 15.29
CA ILE A 354 15.42 -7.71 14.81
C ILE A 354 15.96 -6.89 16.00
N ALA A 355 15.08 -6.52 16.93
CA ALA A 355 15.45 -5.73 18.10
C ALA A 355 16.46 -6.45 19.00
N ASP A 356 16.26 -7.73 19.28
CA ASP A 356 17.17 -8.56 20.07
C ASP A 356 18.50 -8.82 19.35
N GLY A 357 18.50 -8.85 18.01
CA GLY A 357 19.69 -8.82 17.18
C GLY A 357 20.55 -7.59 17.44
N HIS A 358 19.94 -6.39 17.43
CA HIS A 358 20.63 -5.13 17.78
C HIS A 358 21.06 -5.09 19.26
N LEU A 359 20.28 -5.66 20.17
CA LEU A 359 20.57 -5.72 21.61
C LEU A 359 21.54 -6.85 21.99
N ARG A 360 21.96 -7.71 21.04
CA ARG A 360 22.80 -8.91 21.27
C ARG A 360 22.23 -9.89 22.29
N LYS A 361 20.91 -10.06 22.29
CA LYS A 361 20.17 -10.96 23.18
C LYS A 361 19.92 -12.31 22.52
N ALA A 362 21.00 -13.08 22.33
CA ALA A 362 20.97 -14.37 21.62
C ALA A 362 19.85 -15.32 22.08
N LYS A 363 19.68 -15.48 23.41
CA LYS A 363 18.69 -16.42 23.96
C LYS A 363 17.25 -15.99 23.63
N GLN A 364 16.95 -14.70 23.70
CA GLN A 364 15.63 -14.17 23.39
C GLN A 364 15.35 -14.25 21.89
N ALA A 365 16.31 -13.81 21.06
CA ALA A 365 16.19 -13.91 19.60
C ALA A 365 15.93 -15.34 19.10
N GLN A 366 16.58 -16.35 19.69
CA GLN A 366 16.32 -17.76 19.35
C GLN A 366 14.96 -18.25 19.84
N SER A 367 14.48 -17.74 20.98
CA SER A 367 13.14 -18.06 21.47
C SER A 367 12.07 -17.49 20.55
N ASP A 368 12.20 -16.23 20.15
CA ASP A 368 11.25 -15.57 19.26
C ASP A 368 11.31 -16.13 17.83
N LEU A 369 12.49 -16.54 17.34
CA LEU A 369 12.62 -17.29 16.09
C LEU A 369 11.83 -18.62 16.13
N ALA A 370 11.87 -19.34 17.26
CA ALA A 370 11.12 -20.59 17.41
C ALA A 370 9.59 -20.35 17.42
N GLU A 371 9.13 -19.27 18.06
CA GLU A 371 7.71 -18.87 18.01
C GLU A 371 7.29 -18.45 16.59
N TYR A 372 8.12 -17.66 15.90
CA TYR A 372 7.90 -17.30 14.49
C TYR A 372 7.75 -18.55 13.61
N GLN A 373 8.66 -19.53 13.75
CA GLN A 373 8.61 -20.79 13.00
C GLN A 373 7.35 -21.61 13.31
N SER A 374 6.95 -21.68 14.57
CA SER A 374 5.70 -22.33 15.00
C SER A 374 4.47 -21.70 14.35
N LEU A 375 4.43 -20.37 14.24
CA LEU A 375 3.35 -19.66 13.55
C LEU A 375 3.35 -19.95 12.04
N ILE A 376 4.53 -19.94 11.39
CA ILE A 376 4.65 -20.31 9.97
C ILE A 376 4.13 -21.72 9.71
N ASP A 377 4.43 -22.69 10.58
CA ASP A 377 3.90 -24.06 10.46
C ASP A 377 2.39 -24.15 10.67
N GLN A 378 1.80 -23.28 11.49
CA GLN A 378 0.34 -23.17 11.62
C GLN A 378 -0.29 -22.58 10.36
N ILE A 379 0.27 -21.48 9.84
CA ILE A 379 -0.23 -20.82 8.63
C ILE A 379 -0.13 -21.77 7.43
N ARG A 380 0.95 -22.53 7.29
CA ARG A 380 1.12 -23.49 6.19
C ARG A 380 -0.03 -24.52 6.10
N LYS A 381 -0.64 -24.89 7.24
CA LYS A 381 -1.76 -25.84 7.28
C LYS A 381 -3.07 -25.26 6.77
N SER A 382 -3.29 -23.96 6.91
CA SER A 382 -4.55 -23.29 6.56
C SER A 382 -4.44 -22.46 5.26
N LYS A 383 -3.32 -21.79 5.05
CA LYS A 383 -3.04 -20.85 3.96
C LYS A 383 -1.62 -21.08 3.40
N PRO A 384 -1.34 -22.22 2.74
CA PRO A 384 -0.02 -22.50 2.19
C PRO A 384 0.48 -21.42 1.21
N TYR A 385 -0.44 -20.79 0.47
CA TYR A 385 -0.12 -19.68 -0.44
C TYR A 385 0.52 -18.47 0.25
N PHE A 386 0.23 -18.25 1.54
CA PHE A 386 0.83 -17.15 2.32
C PHE A 386 2.31 -17.43 2.59
N VAL A 387 2.62 -18.64 3.06
CA VAL A 387 4.00 -19.07 3.38
C VAL A 387 4.85 -19.17 2.11
N ASP A 388 4.23 -19.53 0.98
CA ASP A 388 4.91 -19.62 -0.30
C ASP A 388 5.08 -18.27 -1.00
N SER A 389 4.47 -17.20 -0.46
CA SER A 389 4.59 -15.84 -0.98
C SER A 389 6.04 -15.33 -0.89
N THR A 390 6.39 -14.40 -1.75
CA THR A 390 7.74 -13.82 -1.73
C THR A 390 7.98 -12.98 -0.47
N GLY A 391 6.97 -12.25 0.02
CA GLY A 391 7.07 -11.47 1.26
C GLY A 391 7.42 -12.35 2.47
N ALA A 392 6.72 -13.48 2.66
CA ALA A 392 7.01 -14.40 3.75
C ALA A 392 8.42 -15.02 3.68
N LYS A 393 8.98 -15.21 2.48
CA LYS A 393 10.36 -15.69 2.29
C LYS A 393 11.40 -14.62 2.65
N ILE A 394 11.15 -13.37 2.27
CA ILE A 394 11.99 -12.20 2.62
C ILE A 394 12.02 -12.07 4.15
N GLU A 395 10.86 -11.98 4.80
CA GLU A 395 10.75 -11.86 6.25
C GLU A 395 11.42 -13.04 6.97
N HIS A 396 11.21 -14.28 6.50
CA HIS A 396 11.85 -15.45 7.09
C HIS A 396 13.39 -15.35 7.10
N ASP A 397 14.00 -14.97 5.97
CA ASP A 397 15.46 -14.80 5.89
C ASP A 397 15.94 -13.63 6.76
N GLU A 398 15.15 -12.56 6.94
CA GLU A 398 15.45 -11.48 7.87
C GLU A 398 15.48 -11.97 9.33
N VAL A 399 14.46 -12.71 9.77
CA VAL A 399 14.40 -13.26 11.14
C VAL A 399 15.56 -14.20 11.39
N VAL A 400 15.86 -15.12 10.45
CA VAL A 400 17.00 -16.04 10.58
C VAL A 400 18.32 -15.27 10.64
N ALA A 401 18.49 -14.22 9.84
CA ALA A 401 19.69 -13.42 9.83
C ALA A 401 19.92 -12.70 11.17
N TRP A 402 18.90 -12.02 11.71
CA TRP A 402 19.03 -11.26 12.95
C TRP A 402 19.18 -12.17 14.18
N ALA A 403 18.55 -13.35 14.18
CA ALA A 403 18.76 -14.35 15.23
C ALA A 403 20.21 -14.89 15.20
N ALA A 404 20.73 -15.25 14.03
CA ALA A 404 22.13 -15.65 13.86
C ALA A 404 23.10 -14.52 14.27
N PHE A 405 22.73 -13.27 13.97
CA PHE A 405 23.51 -12.10 14.35
C PHE A 405 23.59 -11.90 15.87
N ALA A 406 22.49 -12.15 16.58
CA ALA A 406 22.45 -12.11 18.04
C ALA A 406 23.39 -13.15 18.68
N GLU A 407 23.52 -14.32 18.04
CA GLU A 407 24.43 -15.41 18.46
C GLU A 407 25.90 -15.17 18.10
N GLY A 408 26.20 -14.12 17.32
CA GLY A 408 27.55 -13.84 16.81
C GLY A 408 27.93 -14.66 15.59
N GLU A 409 27.00 -15.37 14.95
CA GLU A 409 27.20 -16.13 13.71
C GLU A 409 27.19 -15.18 12.48
N GLN A 410 28.17 -14.28 12.41
CA GLN A 410 28.21 -13.17 11.44
C GLN A 410 28.10 -13.62 9.97
N ASP A 411 28.82 -14.67 9.57
CA ASP A 411 28.81 -15.14 8.16
C ASP A 411 27.43 -15.68 7.75
N LYS A 412 26.77 -16.41 8.66
CA LYS A 412 25.42 -16.92 8.44
C LYS A 412 24.41 -15.78 8.40
N ALA A 413 24.51 -14.84 9.34
CA ALA A 413 23.66 -13.65 9.39
C ALA A 413 23.73 -12.85 8.09
N LEU A 414 24.95 -12.54 7.63
CA LEU A 414 25.19 -11.79 6.39
C LEU A 414 24.75 -12.55 5.13
N THR A 415 24.82 -13.89 5.14
CA THR A 415 24.32 -14.72 4.02
C THR A 415 22.81 -14.60 3.89
N HIS A 416 22.07 -14.77 5.00
CA HIS A 416 20.61 -14.71 4.99
C HIS A 416 20.07 -13.31 4.70
N ILE A 417 20.60 -12.26 5.34
CA ILE A 417 20.08 -10.90 5.08
C ILE A 417 20.40 -10.43 3.66
N ARG A 418 21.50 -10.89 3.06
CA ARG A 418 21.83 -10.63 1.64
C ARG A 418 20.87 -11.36 0.70
N SER A 419 20.52 -12.61 1.01
CA SER A 419 19.49 -13.37 0.27
C SER A 419 18.14 -12.64 0.26
N SER A 420 17.69 -12.19 1.44
CA SER A 420 16.47 -11.38 1.57
C SER A 420 16.55 -10.09 0.74
N ALA A 421 17.66 -9.34 0.86
CA ALA A 421 17.85 -8.10 0.14
C ALA A 421 17.90 -8.27 -1.39
N ASP A 422 18.60 -9.29 -1.90
CA ASP A 422 18.66 -9.60 -3.33
C ASP A 422 17.28 -10.02 -3.87
N LEU A 423 16.50 -10.76 -3.09
CA LEU A 423 15.15 -11.17 -3.46
C LEU A 423 14.19 -9.97 -3.48
N GLN A 424 14.22 -9.10 -2.46
CA GLN A 424 13.40 -7.89 -2.41
C GLN A 424 13.76 -6.92 -3.54
N ASP A 425 15.06 -6.77 -3.87
CA ASP A 425 15.50 -5.97 -5.01
C ASP A 425 14.93 -6.47 -6.34
N LYS A 426 14.74 -7.79 -6.46
CA LYS A 426 14.17 -8.42 -7.64
C LYS A 426 12.66 -8.15 -7.72
N VAL A 427 11.91 -8.46 -6.67
CA VAL A 427 10.44 -8.45 -6.74
C VAL A 427 9.77 -7.12 -6.38
N GLY A 428 10.51 -6.20 -5.77
CA GLY A 428 10.00 -4.96 -5.21
C GLY A 428 9.78 -5.03 -3.70
N GLN A 429 9.94 -3.88 -3.05
CA GLN A 429 9.62 -3.60 -1.65
C GLN A 429 8.20 -3.02 -1.58
N ALA A 430 7.43 -3.14 -0.48
CA ALA A 430 6.20 -2.33 -0.31
C ALA A 430 6.52 -0.86 0.01
N GLU A 431 5.51 0.02 0.06
CA GLU A 431 5.67 1.48 0.11
C GLU A 431 6.25 1.97 1.43
N VAL A 432 5.86 1.32 2.53
CA VAL A 432 6.17 1.73 3.92
C VAL A 432 7.06 0.71 4.65
N ASP A 433 7.65 -0.25 3.93
CA ASP A 433 8.54 -1.24 4.53
C ASP A 433 9.91 -0.64 4.90
N ILE A 434 10.64 -1.34 5.77
CA ILE A 434 12.08 -1.14 5.95
C ILE A 434 12.80 -1.95 4.86
N PRO A 435 13.64 -1.35 4.01
CA PRO A 435 14.32 -2.10 2.96
C PRO A 435 15.25 -3.17 3.56
N ALA A 436 15.16 -4.42 3.09
CA ALA A 436 16.04 -5.51 3.49
C ALA A 436 17.52 -5.17 3.21
N ARG A 437 17.78 -4.41 2.13
CA ARG A 437 19.12 -3.91 1.81
C ARG A 437 19.62 -2.83 2.79
N GLU A 438 18.71 -2.05 3.39
CA GLU A 438 19.03 -1.14 4.49
C GLU A 438 19.42 -1.93 5.74
N MET A 439 18.69 -3.02 6.06
CA MET A 439 19.03 -3.93 7.17
C MET A 439 20.39 -4.64 6.98
N LEU A 440 20.70 -5.09 5.76
CA LEU A 440 22.02 -5.64 5.42
C LEU A 440 23.12 -4.60 5.67
N ALA A 441 22.89 -3.35 5.26
CA ALA A 441 23.83 -2.26 5.46
C ALA A 441 24.03 -1.92 6.95
N ASP A 442 22.96 -1.93 7.75
CA ASP A 442 23.01 -1.79 9.22
C ASP A 442 23.87 -2.92 9.83
N MET A 443 23.63 -4.17 9.46
CA MET A 443 24.38 -5.32 9.96
C MET A 443 25.87 -5.26 9.59
N LEU A 444 26.20 -4.79 8.38
CA LEU A 444 27.59 -4.57 7.95
C LEU A 444 28.28 -3.47 8.77
N MET A 445 27.58 -2.40 9.17
CA MET A 445 28.14 -1.40 10.10
C MET A 445 28.51 -2.03 11.43
N GLU A 446 27.59 -2.83 11.99
CA GLU A 446 27.79 -3.53 13.25
C GLU A 446 28.91 -4.59 13.18
N CYS A 447 29.20 -5.11 11.98
CA CYS A 447 30.35 -5.97 11.69
C CYS A 447 31.66 -5.20 11.44
N ASN A 448 31.69 -3.88 11.63
CA ASN A 448 32.84 -3.01 11.32
C ASN A 448 33.30 -3.12 9.85
N ARG A 449 32.34 -3.23 8.91
CA ARG A 449 32.55 -3.27 7.46
C ARG A 449 31.95 -2.04 6.76
N PRO A 450 32.37 -0.81 7.13
CA PRO A 450 31.70 0.43 6.70
C PRO A 450 31.77 0.68 5.19
N LYS A 451 32.84 0.24 4.51
CA LYS A 451 32.96 0.38 3.05
C LYS A 451 31.89 -0.44 2.31
N GLU A 452 31.62 -1.66 2.77
CA GLU A 452 30.60 -2.51 2.18
C GLU A 452 29.21 -2.00 2.55
N SER A 453 29.01 -1.62 3.81
CA SER A 453 27.77 -1.00 4.27
C SER A 453 27.37 0.22 3.42
N LEU A 454 28.30 1.14 3.14
CA LEU A 454 28.04 2.31 2.31
C LEU A 454 27.50 1.93 0.92
N SER A 455 28.08 0.89 0.29
CA SER A 455 27.63 0.40 -1.01
C SER A 455 26.19 -0.15 -0.96
N GLU A 456 25.83 -0.80 0.14
CA GLU A 456 24.48 -1.35 0.33
C GLU A 456 23.46 -0.23 0.60
N TYR A 457 23.76 0.75 1.47
CA TYR A 457 22.87 1.91 1.63
C TYR A 457 22.71 2.71 0.34
N GLN A 458 23.78 2.88 -0.44
CA GLN A 458 23.71 3.52 -1.75
C GLN A 458 22.74 2.80 -2.69
N THR A 459 22.65 1.49 -2.60
CA THR A 459 21.72 0.68 -3.39
C THR A 459 20.29 0.82 -2.89
N ALA A 460 20.08 0.75 -1.57
CA ALA A 460 18.78 0.99 -0.96
C ALA A 460 18.21 2.39 -1.32
N LEU A 461 19.01 3.45 -1.17
CA LEU A 461 18.58 4.84 -1.43
C LEU A 461 18.28 5.15 -2.91
N ARG A 462 18.71 4.32 -3.86
CA ARG A 462 18.28 4.46 -5.26
C ARG A 462 16.83 4.04 -5.48
N ARG A 463 16.35 3.08 -4.68
CA ARG A 463 14.98 2.56 -4.75
C ARG A 463 14.04 3.25 -3.77
N SER A 464 14.58 3.64 -2.62
CA SER A 464 13.85 4.24 -1.50
C SER A 464 14.54 5.55 -1.10
N PRO A 465 14.49 6.57 -1.96
CA PRO A 465 15.17 7.84 -1.75
C PRO A 465 14.65 8.57 -0.50
N ASN A 466 15.49 9.42 0.07
CA ASN A 466 15.16 10.28 1.21
C ASN A 466 14.69 9.56 2.49
N ARG A 467 14.95 8.25 2.65
CA ARG A 467 14.73 7.58 3.94
C ARG A 467 15.68 8.14 5.01
N PHE A 468 15.15 8.45 6.19
CA PHE A 468 15.89 9.06 7.30
C PHE A 468 17.10 8.22 7.69
N ASN A 469 16.84 6.96 8.05
CA ASN A 469 17.85 6.03 8.54
C ASN A 469 18.90 5.72 7.46
N GLY A 470 18.44 5.47 6.22
CA GLY A 470 19.32 5.28 5.07
C GLY A 470 20.28 6.47 4.82
N LEU A 471 19.79 7.72 4.87
CA LEU A 471 20.63 8.90 4.69
C LEU A 471 21.61 9.09 5.86
N TYR A 472 21.13 9.01 7.10
CA TYR A 472 21.98 9.17 8.28
C TYR A 472 23.10 8.12 8.31
N ASN A 473 22.76 6.86 8.06
CA ASN A 473 23.71 5.77 8.15
C ASN A 473 24.66 5.68 6.94
N SER A 474 24.22 6.12 5.75
CA SER A 474 25.15 6.35 4.64
C SER A 474 26.22 7.38 5.01
N GLY A 475 25.82 8.47 5.66
CA GLY A 475 26.75 9.47 6.18
C GLY A 475 27.72 8.89 7.19
N ARG A 476 27.22 8.06 8.13
CA ARG A 476 28.05 7.38 9.14
C ARG A 476 29.05 6.40 8.52
N ALA A 477 28.63 5.64 7.51
CA ALA A 477 29.48 4.70 6.81
C ALA A 477 30.59 5.42 6.02
N ALA A 478 30.25 6.51 5.34
CA ALA A 478 31.21 7.37 4.64
C ALA A 478 32.21 8.04 5.61
N GLU A 479 31.74 8.53 6.75
CA GLU A 479 32.60 9.08 7.81
C GLU A 479 33.58 8.04 8.34
N ALA A 480 33.11 6.82 8.59
CA ALA A 480 33.93 5.73 9.13
C ALA A 480 35.05 5.27 8.17
N ILE A 481 34.90 5.48 6.86
CA ILE A 481 35.96 5.24 5.87
C ILE A 481 36.81 6.48 5.56
N GLY A 482 36.53 7.62 6.21
CA GLY A 482 37.25 8.88 6.04
C GLY A 482 36.80 9.74 4.86
N ASP A 483 35.71 9.39 4.17
CA ASP A 483 35.17 10.17 3.05
C ASP A 483 34.25 11.28 3.58
N LYS A 484 34.87 12.39 3.98
CA LYS A 484 34.14 13.53 4.55
C LYS A 484 33.19 14.21 3.57
N GLN A 485 33.54 14.20 2.28
CA GLN A 485 32.73 14.85 1.26
C GLN A 485 31.43 14.06 1.03
N GLU A 486 31.54 12.75 0.90
CA GLU A 486 30.37 11.89 0.72
C GLU A 486 29.51 11.86 2.00
N ALA A 487 30.14 11.81 3.18
CA ALA A 487 29.41 11.88 4.46
C ALA A 487 28.56 13.16 4.55
N ALA A 488 29.16 14.31 4.23
CA ALA A 488 28.46 15.57 4.27
C ALA A 488 27.33 15.70 3.25
N LYS A 489 27.44 15.07 2.08
CA LYS A 489 26.37 15.03 1.07
C LYS A 489 25.13 14.35 1.64
N TYR A 490 25.29 13.19 2.27
CA TYR A 490 24.18 12.48 2.92
C TYR A 490 23.58 13.25 4.10
N TYR A 491 24.44 13.80 4.95
CA TYR A 491 24.02 14.62 6.07
C TYR A 491 23.31 15.91 5.66
N SER A 492 23.74 16.56 4.58
CA SER A 492 23.06 17.73 4.03
C SER A 492 21.70 17.36 3.42
N ALA A 493 21.62 16.21 2.74
CA ALA A 493 20.34 15.71 2.24
C ALA A 493 19.36 15.41 3.40
N LEU A 494 19.83 14.77 4.47
CA LEU A 494 19.04 14.50 5.68
C LEU A 494 18.52 15.81 6.31
N MET A 495 19.39 16.81 6.48
CA MET A 495 18.99 18.12 7.00
C MET A 495 17.97 18.80 6.10
N LYS A 496 18.07 18.65 4.78
CA LYS A 496 17.11 19.24 3.84
C LYS A 496 15.72 18.63 3.99
N ILE A 497 15.61 17.31 4.00
CA ILE A 497 14.30 16.62 4.01
C ILE A 497 13.58 16.71 5.36
N THR A 498 14.29 17.08 6.42
CA THR A 498 13.75 17.17 7.80
C THR A 498 13.61 18.60 8.31
N GLY A 499 13.76 19.61 7.44
CA GLY A 499 13.75 21.02 7.86
C GLY A 499 14.85 21.35 8.89
N GLY A 500 15.95 20.61 8.87
CA GLY A 500 17.06 20.71 9.81
C GLY A 500 16.82 20.06 11.17
N GLY A 501 15.80 19.20 11.30
CA GLY A 501 15.45 18.51 12.54
C GLY A 501 14.85 19.43 13.60
N GLN A 502 14.20 20.53 13.19
CA GLN A 502 13.60 21.50 14.13
C GLN A 502 12.44 20.91 14.94
N GLN A 503 11.80 19.88 14.42
CA GLN A 503 10.68 19.18 15.05
C GLN A 503 11.08 17.85 15.70
N SER A 504 12.37 17.53 15.73
CA SER A 504 12.87 16.24 16.20
C SER A 504 13.68 16.34 17.48
N THR A 505 13.61 15.29 18.30
CA THR A 505 14.48 15.09 19.46
C THR A 505 15.57 14.04 19.22
N ARG A 506 15.71 13.51 18.00
CA ARG A 506 16.71 12.50 17.64
C ARG A 506 18.14 13.01 17.86
N ALA A 507 18.97 12.18 18.47
CA ALA A 507 20.37 12.50 18.79
C ALA A 507 21.24 12.65 17.53
N GLU A 508 20.84 11.98 16.44
CA GLU A 508 21.41 12.00 15.11
C GLU A 508 21.61 13.43 14.60
N PHE A 509 20.66 14.33 14.87
CA PHE A 509 20.76 15.72 14.45
C PHE A 509 21.89 16.50 15.15
N ALA A 510 22.18 16.20 16.41
CA ALA A 510 23.32 16.80 17.11
C ALA A 510 24.64 16.36 16.48
N HIS A 511 24.75 15.07 16.15
CA HIS A 511 25.91 14.52 15.44
C HIS A 511 26.09 15.17 14.07
N VAL A 512 25.03 15.19 13.25
CA VAL A 512 25.04 15.78 11.90
C VAL A 512 25.45 17.25 11.91
N ARG A 513 24.90 18.07 12.82
CA ARG A 513 25.26 19.49 12.94
C ARG A 513 26.73 19.68 13.32
N ALA A 514 27.25 18.88 14.25
CA ALA A 514 28.65 18.94 14.65
C ALA A 514 29.59 18.59 13.48
N PHE A 515 29.25 17.54 12.72
CA PHE A 515 30.02 17.13 11.55
C PHE A 515 30.05 18.22 10.47
N LEU A 516 28.90 18.74 10.08
CA LEU A 516 28.78 19.75 9.02
C LEU A 516 29.49 21.07 9.39
N ALA A 517 29.40 21.51 10.65
CA ALA A 517 30.13 22.69 11.14
C ALA A 517 31.66 22.51 11.06
N GLY A 518 32.15 21.30 11.31
CA GLY A 518 33.58 20.98 11.25
C GLY A 518 34.16 20.81 9.85
N THR A 519 33.32 20.72 8.80
CA THR A 519 33.78 20.29 7.46
C THR A 519 34.02 21.44 6.46
N GLN A 520 33.70 22.71 6.80
CA GLN A 520 33.88 23.89 5.91
C GLN A 520 33.61 23.56 4.44
N ILE A 521 32.41 23.06 4.14
CA ILE A 521 32.05 22.79 2.76
C ILE A 521 31.64 24.12 2.14
N PRO A 522 32.29 24.55 1.03
CA PRO A 522 31.91 25.79 0.36
C PRO A 522 30.43 25.70 -0.02
N SER A 523 29.65 26.72 0.32
CA SER A 523 28.27 26.82 -0.16
C SER A 523 28.24 26.75 -1.70
N PRO A 524 27.21 26.15 -2.29
CA PRO A 524 27.10 26.01 -3.75
C PRO A 524 27.11 27.36 -4.48
#